data_AF-A0A5C3KIY1-F1
#
_entry.id   AF-A0A5C3KIY1-F1
#
_cell.length_a   1.000
_cell.length_b   1.000
_cell.length_c   1.000
_cell.angle_alpha   90.00
_cell.angle_beta   90.00
_cell.angle_gamma   90.00
#
_symmetry.space_group_name_H-M   'P 1'
#
loop_
_entity.id
_entity.type
_entity.pdbx_description
1 polymer ?
#
loop_
_entity_poly.entity_id
_entity_poly.type
_entity_poly.pdbx_seq_one_letter_code
_entity_poly.pdbx_strand_id
1 'polypeptide(L)' 'MPLGSKLLQCIGVTGLLVTYTNALIRFACSQLSIERLDPLVTPGQISPHLHQIIGGVR' A
#
# COMPACT_ATOMS: atom_id res chain seq x y z
N MET A 1 -8.27 32.23 -27.44
CA MET A 1 -7.35 31.87 -26.33
C MET A 1 -7.89 30.63 -25.62
N PRO A 2 -7.11 29.55 -25.50
CA PRO A 2 -7.54 28.14 -25.38
C PRO A 2 -7.78 27.69 -23.92
N LEU A 3 -8.64 28.39 -23.17
CA LEU A 3 -8.76 28.15 -21.73
C LEU A 3 -9.58 26.89 -21.37
N GLY A 4 -10.52 26.48 -22.22
CA GLY A 4 -11.44 25.35 -21.93
C GLY A 4 -10.82 23.96 -22.08
N SER A 5 -10.01 23.72 -23.12
CA SER A 5 -9.40 22.41 -23.38
C SER A 5 -8.27 22.07 -22.41
N LYS A 6 -7.54 23.08 -21.91
CA LYS A 6 -6.50 22.88 -20.90
C LYS A 6 -7.08 22.52 -19.53
N LEU A 7 -8.23 23.07 -19.17
CA LEU A 7 -8.90 22.76 -17.90
C LEU A 7 -9.42 21.30 -17.87
N LEU A 8 -10.00 20.83 -18.97
CA LEU A 8 -10.47 19.45 -19.10
C LEU A 8 -9.32 18.44 -19.07
N GLN A 9 -8.18 18.79 -19.67
CA GLN A 9 -6.98 17.97 -19.65
C GLN A 9 -6.32 17.94 -18.25
N CYS A 10 -6.37 19.04 -17.49
CA CYS A 10 -5.90 19.07 -16.11
C CYS A 10 -6.71 18.15 -15.19
N ILE A 11 -8.04 18.13 -15.33
CA ILE A 11 -8.95 17.29 -14.52
C ILE A 11 -8.78 15.80 -14.90
N GLY A 12 -8.65 15.49 -16.20
CA GLY A 12 -8.44 14.12 -16.66
C GLY A 12 -7.10 13.54 -16.20
N VAL A 13 -6.04 14.35 -16.18
CA VAL A 13 -4.71 13.92 -15.70
C VAL A 13 -4.68 13.77 -14.18
N THR A 14 -5.30 14.69 -13.41
CA THR A 14 -5.32 14.57 -11.93
C THR A 14 -6.19 13.42 -11.44
N GLY A 15 -7.29 13.11 -12.13
CA GLY A 15 -8.14 11.95 -11.81
C GLY A 15 -7.42 10.60 -11.96
N LEU A 16 -6.53 10.46 -12.96
CA LEU A 16 -5.74 9.24 -13.18
C LEU A 16 -4.65 9.04 -12.10
N LEU A 17 -4.12 10.12 -11.51
CA LEU A 17 -3.13 10.01 -10.45
C LEU A 17 -3.71 9.58 -9.09
N VAL A 18 -4.99 9.84 -8.81
CA VAL A 18 -5.62 9.52 -7.52
C VAL A 18 -5.88 8.01 -7.33
N THR A 19 -6.08 7.26 -8.41
CA THR A 19 -6.35 5.81 -8.33
C THR A 19 -5.11 4.98 -8.01
N TYR A 20 -3.91 5.56 -8.06
CA TYR A 20 -2.66 4.90 -7.64
C TYR A 20 -2.34 5.16 -6.15
N THR A 21 -3.35 5.22 -5.30
CA THR A 21 -3.17 5.41 -3.86
C THR A 21 -3.21 4.05 -3.15
N ASN A 22 -2.04 3.55 -2.78
CA ASN A 22 -1.92 2.39 -1.90
C ASN A 22 -2.25 2.84 -0.46
N ALA A 23 -3.36 2.36 0.10
CA ALA A 23 -3.83 2.66 1.46
C ALA A 23 -3.01 1.92 2.53
N LEU A 24 -1.69 2.11 2.50
CA LEU A 24 -0.78 1.61 3.50
C LEU A 24 -0.40 2.77 4.44
N ILE A 25 -0.41 2.50 5.75
CA ILE A 25 0.20 3.41 6.72
C ILE A 25 1.68 3.50 6.35
N ARG A 26 2.15 4.70 5.98
CA ARG A 26 3.53 4.92 5.55
C ARG A 26 4.44 4.91 6.77
N PHE A 27 5.25 3.87 6.91
CA PHE A 27 6.33 3.82 7.89
C PHE A 27 7.65 4.13 7.17
N ALA A 28 8.27 5.28 7.49
CA ALA A 28 9.37 5.84 6.70
C ALA A 28 10.65 4.97 6.65
N CYS A 29 10.82 4.03 7.59
CA CYS A 29 11.95 3.10 7.65
C CYS A 29 11.50 1.64 7.90
N SER A 30 10.30 1.24 7.47
CA SER A 30 9.84 -0.14 7.69
C SER A 30 10.36 -1.09 6.62
N GLN A 31 10.81 -2.26 7.04
CA GLN A 31 10.95 -3.41 6.16
C GLN A 31 9.57 -4.02 5.86
N LEU A 32 9.35 -4.41 4.60
CA LEU A 32 8.25 -5.28 4.20
C LEU A 32 8.75 -6.73 4.18
N SER A 33 8.16 -7.59 4.98
CA SER A 33 8.40 -9.03 4.93
C SER A 33 7.09 -9.80 4.73
N ILE A 34 7.20 -10.99 4.13
CA ILE A 34 6.08 -11.90 3.95
C ILE A 34 6.44 -13.20 4.67
N GLU A 35 5.65 -13.57 5.67
CA GLU A 35 6.02 -14.63 6.61
C GLU A 35 4.84 -15.52 6.99
N ARG A 36 5.16 -16.74 7.44
CA ARG A 36 4.20 -17.74 7.95
C ARG A 36 4.08 -17.66 9.48
N LEU A 37 3.89 -16.45 10.00
CA LEU A 37 3.76 -16.19 11.44
C LEU A 37 2.36 -15.63 11.75
N ASP A 38 1.65 -16.28 12.66
CA ASP A 38 0.37 -15.81 13.19
C ASP A 38 0.35 -15.94 14.72
N PRO A 39 0.56 -14.84 15.46
CA PRO A 39 0.62 -14.88 16.91
C PRO A 39 -0.76 -15.03 17.57
N LEU A 40 -1.86 -14.89 16.83
CA LEU A 40 -3.21 -14.89 17.40
C LEU A 40 -3.87 -16.25 17.28
N VAL A 41 -3.77 -16.90 16.11
CA VAL A 41 -4.51 -18.15 15.84
C VAL A 41 -3.62 -19.38 16.03
N THR A 42 -2.37 -19.33 15.57
CA THR A 42 -1.44 -20.48 15.62
C THR A 42 -0.10 -20.12 16.29
N PRO A 43 -0.10 -19.76 17.58
CA PRO A 43 1.10 -19.35 18.28
C PRO A 43 2.12 -20.49 18.39
N GLY A 44 3.39 -20.21 18.10
CA GLY A 44 4.49 -21.18 18.23
C GLY A 44 4.52 -22.28 17.16
N GLN A 45 3.70 -22.16 16.11
CA GLN A 45 3.60 -23.11 15.00
C GLN A 45 3.82 -22.37 13.67
N ILE A 46 4.13 -23.09 12.59
CA ILE A 46 4.15 -22.50 11.24
C ILE A 46 2.70 -22.21 10.83
N SER A 47 2.38 -20.94 10.57
CA SER A 47 1.02 -20.54 10.22
C SER A 47 0.55 -21.21 8.92
N PRO A 48 -0.74 -21.56 8.79
CA PRO A 48 -1.32 -21.98 7.52
C PRO A 48 -1.43 -20.84 6.50
N HIS A 49 -1.34 -19.58 6.94
CA HIS A 49 -1.48 -18.38 6.11
C HIS A 49 -0.17 -17.59 5.98
N LEU A 50 -0.07 -16.80 4.91
CA LEU A 50 1.01 -15.83 4.72
C LEU A 50 0.54 -14.45 5.14
N HIS A 51 1.36 -13.78 5.94
CA HIS A 51 1.08 -12.46 6.48
C HIS A 51 2.11 -11.50 5.91
N GLN A 52 1.62 -10.38 5.37
CA GLN A 52 2.47 -9.26 4.99
C GLN A 52 2.69 -8.40 6.23
N ILE A 53 3.94 -8.30 6.67
CA ILE A 53 4.33 -7.62 7.90
C ILE A 53 5.11 -6.36 7.54
N ILE A 54 4.74 -5.25 8.15
CA ILE A 54 5.37 -3.94 7.95
C ILE A 54 6.04 -3.53 9.26
N GLY A 55 7.34 -3.21 9.21
CA GLY A 55 8.10 -2.76 10.38
C GLY A 55 8.72 -3.90 11.18
N GLY A 56 8.98 -5.04 10.56
CA GLY A 56 9.69 -6.17 11.18
C GLY A 56 11.09 -5.79 11.67
N VAL A 57 11.57 -6.48 12.70
CA VAL A 57 12.88 -6.27 13.36
C VAL A 57 14.01 -7.16 12.81
N ARG A 58 13.79 -7.81 11.66
CA ARG A 58 14.79 -8.67 11.02
C ARG A 58 15.78 -7.87 10.19
#